data_AF-A0A7C2KPU3-F1
#
_entry.id   AF-A0A7C2KPU3-F1
#
_cell.length_a   1.000
_cell.length_b   1.000
_cell.length_c   1.000
_cell.angle_alpha   90.00
_cell.angle_beta   90.00
_cell.angle_gamma   90.00
#
_symmetry.space_group_name_H-M   'P 1'
#
loop_
_entity.id
_entity.type
_entity.pdbx_description
1 polymer ?
#
loop_
_entity_poly.entity_id
_entity_poly.type
_entity_poly.pdbx_seq_one_letter_code
_entity_poly.pdbx_strand_id
1 'polypeptide(L)'
;MELKHKLDRFTKVAIKRRKKVLKWLANQNEEIALLAFESQKEHLFNLSGTNEENRSILYLAALYLAADHLYSLYHAQNSKNRDMNINAVQGVTRMQAKKFKKNMQSEKYDKMLNLKSKILVLKDEEKLSFREISEFLKRYHRLEVSHSYVATFYHAMKEKK
;
A
#
# COMPACT_ATOMS: atom_id res chain seq x y z
N MET A 1 16.69 23.04 4.57
CA MET A 1 15.99 23.69 5.70
C MET A 1 14.62 24.23 5.25
N GLU A 2 14.55 24.83 4.07
CA GLU A 2 13.32 25.38 3.45
C GLU A 2 12.13 24.42 3.34
N LEU A 3 12.33 23.19 2.83
CA LEU A 3 11.23 22.22 2.66
C LEU A 3 10.54 21.85 3.99
N LYS A 4 11.32 21.72 5.06
CA LYS A 4 10.77 21.40 6.38
C LYS A 4 9.83 22.52 6.84
N HIS A 5 10.25 23.78 6.72
CA HIS A 5 9.44 24.93 7.12
C HIS A 5 8.17 25.08 6.28
N LYS A 6 8.26 24.85 4.96
CA LYS A 6 7.08 24.81 4.08
C LYS A 6 6.08 23.74 4.53
N LEU A 7 6.56 22.51 4.77
CA LEU A 7 5.70 21.42 5.25
C LEU A 7 5.13 21.70 6.65
N ASP A 8 5.91 22.30 7.55
CA ASP A 8 5.44 22.70 8.88
C ASP A 8 4.32 23.76 8.78
N ARG A 9 4.45 24.71 7.85
CA ARG A 9 3.41 25.72 7.55
C ARG A 9 2.12 25.10 7.04
N PHE A 10 2.19 24.19 6.06
CA PHE A 10 0.99 23.60 5.44
C PHE A 10 0.31 22.55 6.32
N THR A 11 1.10 21.70 6.98
CA THR A 11 0.55 20.56 7.73
C THR A 11 0.25 20.90 9.18
N LYS A 12 1.00 21.82 9.80
CA LYS A 12 1.03 22.01 11.26
C LYS A 12 1.35 20.71 12.03
N VAL A 13 1.91 19.70 11.35
CA VAL A 13 2.29 18.40 11.92
C VAL A 13 3.80 18.34 12.06
N ALA A 14 4.27 18.06 13.27
CA ALA A 14 5.70 17.93 13.56
C ALA A 14 6.35 16.81 12.74
N ILE A 15 7.62 17.00 12.34
CA ILE A 15 8.38 16.03 11.52
C ILE A 15 8.38 14.60 12.09
N LYS A 16 8.48 14.45 13.41
CA LYS A 16 8.45 13.13 14.07
C LYS A 16 7.10 12.44 13.83
N ARG A 17 6.00 13.19 13.91
CA ARG A 17 4.65 12.69 13.67
C ARG A 17 4.42 12.36 12.20
N ARG A 18 4.87 13.22 11.28
CA ARG A 18 4.86 12.93 9.82
C ARG A 18 5.55 11.61 9.47
N LYS A 19 6.74 11.36 10.04
CA LYS A 19 7.47 10.09 9.85
C LYS A 19 6.69 8.90 10.45
N LYS A 20 6.09 9.07 11.63
CA LYS A 20 5.31 8.04 12.32
C LYS A 20 4.10 7.61 11.49
N VAL A 21 3.32 8.56 10.99
CA VAL A 21 2.07 8.28 10.25
C VAL A 21 2.36 7.65 8.89
N LEU A 22 3.43 8.06 8.19
CA LEU A 22 3.86 7.39 6.96
C LEU A 22 4.32 5.95 7.22
N LYS A 23 5.12 5.73 8.28
CA LYS A 23 5.53 4.36 8.65
C LYS A 23 4.31 3.51 8.98
N TRP A 24 3.33 4.05 9.68
CA TRP A 24 2.07 3.34 9.93
C TRP A 24 1.33 3.01 8.63
N LEU A 25 1.14 4.00 7.74
CA LEU A 25 0.44 3.83 6.46
C LEU A 25 1.12 2.78 5.57
N ALA A 26 2.45 2.79 5.49
CA ALA A 26 3.24 1.81 4.74
C ALA A 26 3.09 0.37 5.24
N ASN A 27 2.61 0.17 6.46
CA ASN A 27 2.33 -1.16 7.03
C ASN A 27 0.85 -1.57 6.90
N GLN A 28 0.00 -0.73 6.30
CA GLN A 28 -1.40 -1.05 6.03
C GLN A 28 -1.54 -1.75 4.67
N ASN A 29 -2.69 -2.35 4.41
CA ASN A 29 -2.96 -2.91 3.07
C ASN A 29 -3.38 -1.83 2.07
N GLU A 30 -3.54 -2.27 0.82
CA GLU A 30 -3.86 -1.41 -0.32
C GLU A 30 -5.23 -0.74 -0.20
N GLU A 31 -6.20 -1.32 0.52
CA GLU A 31 -7.50 -0.68 0.73
C GLU A 31 -7.38 0.56 1.61
N ILE A 32 -6.55 0.49 2.65
CA ILE A 32 -6.26 1.66 3.50
C ILE A 32 -5.38 2.67 2.78
N ALA A 33 -4.44 2.20 1.95
CA ALA A 33 -3.66 3.08 1.09
C ALA A 33 -4.57 3.85 0.12
N LEU A 34 -5.52 3.17 -0.52
CA LEU A 34 -6.51 3.79 -1.41
C LEU A 34 -7.35 4.83 -0.68
N LEU A 35 -7.85 4.50 0.52
CA LEU A 35 -8.59 5.44 1.35
C LEU A 35 -7.75 6.67 1.72
N ALA A 36 -6.44 6.50 1.95
CA ALA A 36 -5.54 7.62 2.20
C ALA A 36 -5.40 8.52 0.96
N PHE A 37 -5.35 7.94 -0.24
CA PHE A 37 -5.34 8.71 -1.50
C PHE A 37 -6.68 9.42 -1.78
N GLU A 38 -7.80 8.82 -1.40
CA GLU A 38 -9.11 9.48 -1.48
C GLU A 38 -9.19 10.68 -0.53
N SER A 39 -8.83 10.49 0.74
CA SER A 39 -8.76 11.58 1.73
C SER A 39 -7.73 12.65 1.37
N GLN A 40 -6.64 12.29 0.68
CA GLN A 40 -5.65 13.25 0.18
C GLN A 40 -6.27 14.26 -0.78
N LYS A 41 -7.25 13.89 -1.61
CA LYS A 41 -7.90 14.80 -2.57
C LYS A 41 -8.59 15.97 -1.87
N GLU A 42 -9.26 15.69 -0.75
CA GLU A 42 -9.92 16.71 0.07
C GLU A 42 -8.91 17.69 0.67
N HIS A 43 -7.80 17.17 1.23
CA HIS A 43 -6.74 18.01 1.75
C HIS A 43 -6.03 18.82 0.66
N LEU A 44 -5.86 18.25 -0.54
CA LEU A 44 -5.25 18.94 -1.67
C LEU A 44 -6.13 20.10 -2.15
N PHE A 45 -7.45 19.92 -2.21
CA PHE A 45 -8.38 20.99 -2.53
C PHE A 45 -8.21 22.17 -1.55
N ASN A 46 -8.17 21.89 -0.25
CA ASN A 46 -7.94 22.91 0.78
C ASN A 46 -6.58 23.62 0.66
N LEU A 47 -5.55 22.91 0.18
CA LEU A 47 -4.20 23.46 0.00
C LEU A 47 -4.00 24.16 -1.35
N SER A 48 -4.85 23.90 -2.35
CA SER A 48 -4.76 24.52 -3.67
C SER A 48 -5.05 26.02 -3.69
N GLY A 49 -5.70 26.55 -2.64
CA GLY A 49 -5.87 27.99 -2.41
C GLY A 49 -4.61 28.71 -1.90
N THR A 50 -3.47 28.03 -1.82
CA THR A 50 -2.21 28.62 -1.34
C THR A 50 -1.30 29.01 -2.50
N ASN A 51 -0.49 30.07 -2.32
CA ASN A 51 0.48 30.56 -3.32
C ASN A 51 1.74 29.67 -3.44
N GLU A 52 1.66 28.37 -3.18
CA GLU A 52 2.80 27.47 -3.35
C GLU A 52 2.91 27.02 -4.81
N GLU A 53 3.96 27.49 -5.49
CA GLU A 53 4.24 27.15 -6.89
C GLU A 53 4.57 25.66 -7.05
N ASN A 54 5.24 25.06 -6.06
CA ASN A 54 5.61 23.65 -6.11
C ASN A 54 4.46 22.74 -5.65
N ARG A 55 3.65 22.30 -6.62
CA ARG A 55 2.54 21.36 -6.38
C ARG A 55 2.98 20.08 -5.68
N SER A 56 4.20 19.58 -5.89
CA SER A 56 4.69 18.37 -5.22
C SER A 56 4.77 18.53 -3.70
N ILE A 57 5.06 19.74 -3.22
CA ILE A 57 5.04 20.05 -1.78
C ILE A 57 3.61 19.97 -1.24
N LEU A 58 2.63 20.47 -2.00
CA LEU A 58 1.22 20.40 -1.64
C LEU A 58 0.69 18.96 -1.63
N TYR A 59 1.04 18.15 -2.62
CA TYR A 59 0.71 16.71 -2.64
C TYR A 59 1.28 16.00 -1.42
N LEU A 60 2.56 16.25 -1.10
CA LEU A 60 3.21 15.64 0.05
C LEU A 60 2.58 16.10 1.38
N ALA A 61 2.25 17.39 1.51
CA ALA A 61 1.56 17.94 2.66
C ALA A 61 0.16 17.32 2.83
N ALA A 62 -0.61 17.22 1.75
CA ALA A 62 -1.93 16.58 1.74
C ALA A 62 -1.84 15.11 2.16
N LEU A 63 -0.82 14.38 1.69
CA LEU A 63 -0.59 12.99 2.10
C LEU A 63 -0.30 12.87 3.59
N TYR A 64 0.51 13.77 4.16
CA TYR A 64 0.77 13.79 5.60
C TYR A 64 -0.49 14.04 6.42
N LEU A 65 -1.36 14.94 5.97
CA LEU A 65 -2.63 15.24 6.63
C LEU A 65 -3.58 14.04 6.55
N ALA A 66 -3.74 13.44 5.37
CA ALA A 66 -4.57 12.25 5.18
C ALA A 66 -4.10 11.08 6.06
N ALA A 67 -2.79 10.80 6.06
CA ALA A 67 -2.20 9.74 6.87
C ALA A 67 -2.38 10.00 8.38
N ASP A 68 -2.26 11.24 8.84
CA ASP A 68 -2.47 11.60 10.24
C ASP A 68 -3.93 11.52 10.68
N HIS A 69 -4.85 11.92 9.80
CA HIS A 69 -6.28 11.79 10.00
C HIS A 69 -6.67 10.30 10.18
N LEU A 70 -6.29 9.45 9.23
CA LEU A 70 -6.56 8.02 9.29
C LEU A 70 -5.87 7.33 10.49
N TYR A 71 -4.63 7.71 10.80
CA TYR A 71 -3.92 7.21 11.97
C TYR A 71 -4.69 7.52 13.27
N SER A 72 -5.20 8.76 13.38
CA SER A 72 -5.96 9.20 14.55
C SER A 72 -7.31 8.47 14.65
N LEU A 73 -8.02 8.30 13.54
CA LEU A 73 -9.27 7.53 13.49
C LEU A 73 -9.06 6.07 13.90
N TYR A 74 -8.03 5.41 13.36
CA TYR A 74 -7.68 4.03 13.71
C TYR A 74 -7.42 3.88 15.21
N HIS A 75 -6.65 4.79 15.82
CA HIS A 75 -6.34 4.71 17.25
C HIS A 75 -7.50 5.13 18.15
N ALA A 76 -8.35 6.06 17.72
CA ALA A 76 -9.56 6.42 18.44
C ALA A 76 -10.53 5.23 18.55
N GLN A 77 -10.74 4.50 17.44
CA GLN A 77 -11.57 3.29 17.42
C GLN A 77 -11.06 2.16 18.31
N ASN A 78 -9.73 2.04 18.45
CA ASN A 78 -9.09 1.01 19.27
C ASN A 78 -8.93 1.43 20.74
N SER A 79 -9.28 2.67 21.11
CA SER A 79 -9.26 3.13 22.49
C SER A 79 -10.55 2.72 23.23
N LYS A 80 -10.47 2.47 24.54
CA LYS A 80 -11.63 2.03 25.36
C LYS A 80 -12.73 3.10 25.51
N ASN A 81 -12.49 4.35 25.09
CA ASN A 81 -13.45 5.44 25.20
C ASN A 81 -14.29 5.56 23.92
N ARG A 82 -15.38 4.78 23.86
CA ARG A 82 -16.36 4.74 22.76
C ARG A 82 -17.21 6.01 22.62
N ASP A 83 -17.10 6.95 23.55
CA ASP A 83 -18.04 8.08 23.66
C ASP A 83 -17.68 9.29 22.81
N MET A 84 -16.52 9.29 22.13
CA MET A 84 -16.17 10.39 21.23
C MET A 84 -16.83 10.23 19.85
N ASN A 85 -18.02 10.84 19.75
CA ASN A 85 -18.65 11.38 18.56
C ASN A 85 -19.11 10.34 17.51
N ILE A 86 -20.31 9.80 17.73
CA ILE A 86 -21.06 8.93 16.82
C ILE A 86 -21.15 9.51 15.39
N ASN A 87 -21.14 10.84 15.23
CA ASN A 87 -21.21 11.50 13.92
C ASN A 87 -19.85 11.54 13.18
N ALA A 88 -18.72 11.52 13.88
CA ALA A 88 -17.39 11.37 13.26
C ALA A 88 -17.13 9.92 12.80
N VAL A 89 -17.85 8.97 13.38
CA VAL A 89 -17.73 7.52 13.13
C VAL A 89 -18.71 7.04 12.05
N GLN A 90 -19.70 7.85 11.63
CA GLN A 90 -20.66 7.48 10.58
C GLN A 90 -20.03 7.28 9.19
N GLY A 91 -18.86 7.88 8.90
CA GLY A 91 -18.08 7.58 7.69
C GLY A 91 -17.10 6.40 7.84
N VAL A 92 -16.82 6.00 9.08
CA VAL A 92 -15.90 4.93 9.47
C VAL A 92 -16.71 3.69 9.86
N THR A 93 -17.82 3.48 9.15
CA THR A 93 -18.77 2.40 9.36
C THR A 93 -18.02 1.09 9.44
N ARG A 94 -18.42 0.24 10.38
CA ARG A 94 -17.90 -1.08 10.82
C ARG A 94 -17.22 -2.00 9.78
N MET A 95 -17.31 -1.72 8.48
CA MET A 95 -16.50 -2.32 7.41
C MET A 95 -14.99 -2.07 7.57
N GLN A 96 -14.54 -0.92 8.08
CA GLN A 96 -13.10 -0.57 8.09
C GLN A 96 -12.25 -1.40 9.06
N ALA A 97 -12.81 -1.89 10.19
CA ALA A 97 -12.09 -2.73 11.15
C ALA A 97 -11.59 -4.07 10.56
N LYS A 98 -12.26 -4.59 9.52
CA LYS A 98 -11.81 -5.79 8.79
C LYS A 98 -10.75 -5.47 7.72
N LYS A 99 -10.63 -4.20 7.32
CA LYS A 99 -9.68 -3.69 6.31
C LYS A 99 -8.33 -3.31 6.89
N PHE A 100 -8.16 -3.22 8.20
CA PHE A 100 -6.81 -3.04 8.79
C PHE A 100 -6.17 -4.41 9.03
N LYS A 101 -5.75 -5.07 7.95
CA LYS A 101 -4.93 -6.29 8.04
C LYS A 101 -3.68 -6.11 7.19
N LYS A 102 -2.54 -6.52 7.75
CA LYS A 102 -1.26 -6.56 7.02
C LYS A 102 -1.42 -7.43 5.78
N ASN A 103 -0.97 -6.94 4.62
CA ASN A 103 -0.77 -7.78 3.44
C ASN A 103 0.27 -8.85 3.81
N MET A 104 -0.18 -10.06 4.12
CA MET A 104 0.69 -11.23 4.19
C MET A 104 0.56 -11.98 2.87
N GLN A 105 1.07 -11.41 1.78
CA GLN A 105 1.48 -12.26 0.68
C GLN A 105 2.69 -13.07 1.16
N SER A 106 2.71 -14.37 0.83
CA SER A 106 3.82 -15.23 1.20
C SER A 106 5.07 -14.80 0.43
N GLU A 107 6.24 -14.80 1.06
CA GLU A 107 7.53 -14.52 0.41
C GLU A 107 7.75 -15.35 -0.87
N LYS A 108 7.19 -16.58 -0.89
CA LYS A 108 7.20 -17.47 -2.05
C LYS A 108 6.45 -16.89 -3.25
N TYR A 109 5.30 -16.26 -3.04
CA TYR A 109 4.50 -15.63 -4.09
C TYR A 109 5.21 -14.40 -4.66
N ASP A 110 5.82 -13.58 -3.81
CA ASP A 110 6.57 -12.39 -4.25
C ASP A 110 7.77 -12.79 -5.13
N LYS A 111 8.50 -13.83 -4.72
CA LYS A 111 9.59 -14.40 -5.54
C LYS A 111 9.09 -14.90 -6.90
N MET A 112 7.94 -15.57 -6.93
CA MET A 112 7.32 -15.99 -8.20
C MET A 112 6.91 -14.79 -9.06
N LEU A 113 6.34 -13.75 -8.45
CA LEU A 113 5.93 -12.53 -9.14
C LEU A 113 7.11 -11.81 -9.77
N ASN A 114 8.23 -11.70 -9.05
CA ASN A 114 9.48 -11.13 -9.56
C ASN A 114 10.06 -11.94 -10.75
N LEU A 115 9.75 -13.24 -10.82
CA LEU A 115 10.19 -14.12 -11.89
C LEU A 115 9.13 -14.33 -13.00
N LYS A 116 8.00 -13.62 -12.93
CA LYS A 116 6.86 -13.79 -13.86
C LYS A 116 7.29 -13.79 -15.32
N SER A 117 8.01 -12.76 -15.77
CA SER A 117 8.42 -12.63 -17.17
C SER A 117 9.27 -13.81 -17.62
N LYS A 118 10.18 -14.29 -16.75
CA LYS A 118 11.02 -15.43 -17.05
C LYS A 118 10.20 -16.73 -17.12
N ILE A 119 9.27 -16.93 -16.20
CA ILE A 119 8.36 -18.10 -16.22
C ILE A 119 7.51 -18.13 -17.50
N LEU A 120 7.03 -16.97 -17.96
CA LEU A 120 6.28 -16.86 -19.22
C LEU A 120 7.15 -17.24 -20.43
N VAL A 121 8.38 -16.70 -20.53
CA VAL A 121 9.33 -17.03 -21.60
C VAL A 121 9.66 -18.53 -21.62
N LEU A 122 10.01 -19.11 -20.46
CA LEU A 122 10.32 -20.53 -20.33
C LEU A 122 9.15 -21.42 -20.81
N LYS A 123 7.90 -20.99 -20.56
CA LYS A 123 6.71 -21.76 -20.94
C LYS A 123 6.27 -21.55 -22.39
N ASP A 124 6.32 -20.31 -22.86
CA ASP A 124 5.74 -19.88 -24.14
C ASP A 124 6.73 -19.92 -25.29
N GLU A 125 7.99 -19.56 -25.06
CA GLU A 125 9.06 -19.52 -26.07
C GLU A 125 9.87 -20.80 -26.03
N GLU A 126 10.41 -21.18 -24.87
CA GLU A 126 11.24 -22.38 -24.72
C GLU A 126 10.43 -23.68 -24.62
N LYS A 127 9.08 -23.57 -24.57
CA LYS A 127 8.12 -24.69 -24.52
C LYS A 127 8.35 -25.69 -23.39
N LEU A 128 9.05 -25.31 -22.32
CA LEU A 128 9.31 -26.19 -21.19
C LEU A 128 8.01 -26.63 -20.50
N SER A 129 8.05 -27.82 -19.91
CA SER A 129 7.01 -28.32 -19.02
C SER A 129 7.07 -27.63 -17.65
N PHE A 130 5.96 -27.65 -16.91
CA PHE A 130 5.94 -27.07 -15.56
C PHE A 130 6.91 -27.77 -14.58
N ARG A 131 7.28 -29.03 -14.84
CA ARG A 131 8.29 -29.75 -14.04
C ARG A 131 9.69 -29.19 -14.29
N GLU A 132 10.05 -28.99 -15.56
CA GLU A 132 11.33 -28.39 -15.93
C GLU A 132 11.44 -26.95 -15.43
N ILE A 133 10.36 -26.16 -15.50
CA ILE A 133 10.34 -24.80 -14.94
C ILE A 133 10.51 -24.85 -13.42
N SER A 134 9.87 -25.79 -12.73
CA SER A 134 10.03 -25.99 -11.29
C SER A 134 11.47 -26.31 -10.90
N GLU A 135 12.14 -27.19 -11.66
CA GLU A 135 13.54 -27.53 -11.45
C GLU A 135 14.47 -26.35 -11.77
N PHE A 136 14.16 -25.60 -12.83
CA PHE A 136 14.88 -24.38 -13.19
C PHE A 136 14.83 -23.35 -12.06
N LEU A 137 13.66 -23.10 -11.49
CA LEU A 137 13.47 -22.19 -10.35
C LEU A 137 14.24 -22.66 -9.13
N LYS A 138 14.27 -23.97 -8.86
CA LYS A 138 15.05 -24.55 -7.77
C LYS A 138 16.56 -24.38 -8.00
N ARG A 139 17.07 -24.69 -9.20
CA ARG A 139 18.51 -24.65 -9.53
C ARG A 139 19.06 -23.23 -9.60
N TYR A 140 18.39 -22.32 -10.32
CA TYR A 140 18.94 -21.01 -10.64
C TYR A 140 18.47 -19.88 -9.70
N HIS A 141 17.32 -20.06 -9.05
CA HIS A 141 16.71 -19.02 -8.20
C HIS A 141 16.51 -19.44 -6.74
N ARG A 142 16.98 -20.65 -6.36
CA ARG A 142 16.82 -21.23 -5.01
C ARG A 142 15.37 -21.19 -4.52
N LEU A 143 14.42 -21.31 -5.45
CA LEU A 143 12.99 -21.24 -5.18
C LEU A 143 12.37 -22.62 -5.31
N GLU A 144 12.07 -23.23 -4.17
CA GLU A 144 11.42 -24.54 -4.12
C GLU A 144 9.89 -24.40 -4.20
N VAL A 145 9.38 -24.56 -5.41
CA VAL A 145 7.96 -24.57 -5.75
C VAL A 145 7.61 -25.92 -6.35
N SER A 146 6.36 -26.36 -6.26
CA SER A 146 5.91 -27.56 -6.98
C SER A 146 5.51 -27.19 -8.41
N HIS A 147 5.65 -28.13 -9.34
CA HIS A 147 5.22 -27.93 -10.72
C HIS A 147 3.73 -27.55 -10.84
N SER A 148 2.86 -28.11 -9.99
CA SER A 148 1.44 -27.74 -9.93
C SER A 148 1.26 -26.28 -9.51
N TYR A 149 2.05 -25.80 -8.55
CA TYR A 149 2.01 -24.39 -8.13
C TYR A 149 2.48 -23.44 -9.24
N VAL A 150 3.52 -23.83 -9.99
CA VAL A 150 3.98 -23.08 -11.17
C VAL A 150 2.87 -23.00 -12.22
N ALA A 151 2.16 -24.10 -12.48
CA ALA A 151 1.04 -24.13 -13.43
C ALA A 151 -0.09 -23.19 -13.00
N THR A 152 -0.57 -23.31 -11.75
CA THR A 152 -1.60 -22.41 -11.20
C THR A 152 -1.19 -20.95 -11.30
N PHE A 153 0.07 -20.63 -10.95
CA PHE A 153 0.59 -19.27 -11.06
C PHE A 153 0.62 -18.77 -12.51
N TYR A 154 1.11 -19.60 -13.45
CA TYR A 154 1.17 -19.25 -14.86
C TYR A 154 -0.23 -18.94 -15.43
N HIS A 155 -1.22 -19.79 -15.17
CA HIS A 155 -2.59 -19.58 -15.65
C HIS A 155 -3.20 -18.30 -15.07
N ALA A 156 -3.09 -18.09 -13.75
CA ALA A 156 -3.57 -16.87 -13.09
C ALA A 156 -2.92 -15.59 -13.65
N MET A 157 -1.70 -15.68 -14.16
CA MET A 157 -0.97 -14.55 -14.75
C MET A 157 -1.25 -14.34 -16.24
N LYS A 158 -1.70 -15.38 -16.95
CA LYS A 158 -2.02 -15.34 -18.39
C LYS A 158 -3.44 -14.85 -18.66
N GLU A 159 -4.39 -15.14 -17.79
CA GLU A 159 -5.79 -14.71 -17.89
C GLU A 159 -6.01 -13.20 -17.68
N LYS A 160 -4.99 -12.46 -17.24
CA LYS A 160 -5.04 -10.99 -17.05
C LYS A 160 -4.53 -10.18 -18.26
N LYS A 161 -4.58 -10.75 -19.47
CA LYS A 161 -4.37 -10.03 -20.74
C LYS A 161 -5.71 -9.81 -21.43
#